data_AF-A0A926AAS4-F1
#
_entry.id   AF-A0A926AAS4-F1
#
_cell.length_a   1.000
_cell.length_b   1.000
_cell.length_c   1.000
_cell.angle_alpha   90.00
_cell.angle_beta   90.00
_cell.angle_gamma   90.00
#
_symmetry.space_group_name_H-M   'P 1'
#
loop_
_entity.id
_entity.type
_entity.pdbx_description
1 polymer ?
#
loop_
_entity_poly.entity_id
_entity_poly.type
_entity_poly.pdbx_seq_one_letter_code
_entity_poly.pdbx_strand_id
1 'polypeptide(L)'
;LDPNHPTVTVIAEIGDGGIKAKKVAKLCPSIDILGVNSYGGLASLPTRLRVADWNKPYMVTEFGTNGTWEVGKTAWGAPLEPSSTEKGREYAARYASGIASQKEWCVGSYVFLWGEKVEGTPTWFGMFLPGTGEKLGTVDAMATAWRGSPPPHLVPQIVRVASSAASKEIAPGSRQTVALSATGSSPLSVRYEIRPEMTDHGNHEPGQKAGAAIAGIVPPEGAPGGEQAFTAPRATGAYRLYLTVRDKDGGAATANLPFFVK
;
A
#
# COMPACT_ATOMS: atom_id res chain seq x y z
N LEU A 1 -34.85 15.43 -13.31
CA LEU A 1 -35.54 14.68 -12.23
C LEU A 1 -34.96 15.07 -10.87
N ASP A 2 -33.64 15.21 -10.77
CA ASP A 2 -32.98 15.61 -9.53
C ASP A 2 -32.09 16.84 -9.77
N PRO A 3 -32.51 18.05 -9.34
CA PRO A 3 -31.72 19.27 -9.51
C PRO A 3 -30.69 19.49 -8.38
N ASN A 4 -30.69 18.68 -7.32
CA ASN A 4 -29.91 18.94 -6.10
C ASN A 4 -28.59 18.16 -6.04
N HIS A 5 -28.43 17.12 -6.87
CA HIS A 5 -27.25 16.25 -6.83
C HIS A 5 -26.40 16.40 -8.09
N PRO A 6 -25.07 16.63 -7.97
CA PRO A 6 -24.20 16.71 -9.12
C PRO A 6 -24.02 15.33 -9.75
N THR A 7 -23.88 15.32 -11.07
CA THR A 7 -23.58 14.12 -11.84
C THR A 7 -22.07 13.88 -11.90
N VAL A 8 -21.68 12.63 -11.68
CA VAL A 8 -20.28 12.20 -11.67
C VAL A 8 -20.10 11.07 -12.65
N THR A 9 -19.03 11.11 -13.44
CA THR A 9 -18.51 9.93 -14.15
C THR A 9 -17.15 9.57 -13.60
N VAL A 10 -16.89 8.28 -13.41
CA VAL A 10 -15.61 7.79 -12.88
C VAL A 10 -14.81 7.12 -13.99
N ILE A 11 -13.51 7.42 -14.08
CA ILE A 11 -12.58 6.77 -15.00
C ILE A 11 -11.35 6.24 -14.26
N ALA A 12 -10.85 5.08 -14.70
CA ALA A 12 -9.58 4.54 -14.26
C ALA A 12 -8.42 5.30 -14.95
N GLU A 13 -7.78 6.21 -14.23
CA GLU A 13 -6.81 7.18 -14.74
C GLU A 13 -7.32 8.04 -15.93
N ILE A 14 -6.58 9.07 -16.30
CA ILE A 14 -6.95 9.93 -17.46
C ILE A 14 -6.36 9.46 -18.80
N GLY A 15 -5.53 8.42 -18.76
CA GLY A 15 -4.82 7.86 -19.91
C GLY A 15 -3.72 8.76 -20.47
N ASP A 16 -2.93 8.22 -21.39
CA ASP A 16 -1.82 8.94 -22.02
C ASP A 16 -2.31 10.22 -22.70
N GLY A 17 -1.59 11.32 -22.44
CA GLY A 17 -1.96 12.65 -22.94
C GLY A 17 -3.35 13.14 -22.49
N GLY A 18 -3.93 12.55 -21.45
CA GLY A 18 -5.25 12.89 -20.92
C GLY A 18 -6.42 12.50 -21.83
N ILE A 19 -6.23 11.53 -22.73
CA ILE A 19 -7.22 11.18 -23.75
C ILE A 19 -8.59 10.80 -23.18
N LYS A 20 -8.66 10.18 -22.00
CA LYS A 20 -9.93 9.81 -21.38
C LYS A 20 -10.67 11.04 -20.86
N ALA A 21 -9.97 11.97 -20.20
CA ALA A 21 -10.55 13.23 -19.75
C ALA A 21 -11.07 14.07 -20.93
N LYS A 22 -10.28 14.16 -22.02
CA LYS A 22 -10.70 14.82 -23.27
C LYS A 22 -11.96 14.21 -23.87
N LYS A 23 -12.07 12.88 -23.88
CA LYS A 23 -13.28 12.17 -24.33
C LYS A 23 -14.48 12.48 -23.46
N VAL A 24 -14.34 12.49 -22.14
CA VAL A 24 -15.43 12.87 -21.22
C VAL A 24 -15.88 14.31 -21.50
N ALA A 25 -14.95 15.24 -21.64
CA ALA A 25 -15.27 16.65 -21.90
C ALA A 25 -16.07 16.81 -23.21
N LYS A 26 -15.70 16.06 -24.26
CA LYS A 26 -16.36 16.10 -25.57
C LYS A 26 -17.71 15.37 -25.60
N LEU A 27 -17.77 14.18 -25.03
CA LEU A 27 -18.91 13.25 -25.19
C LEU A 27 -19.94 13.39 -24.08
N CYS A 28 -19.55 13.88 -22.91
CA CYS A 28 -20.39 13.97 -21.72
C CYS A 28 -20.39 15.41 -21.16
N PRO A 29 -20.76 16.43 -21.97
CA PRO A 29 -20.68 17.83 -21.55
C PRO A 29 -21.64 18.19 -20.41
N SER A 30 -22.61 17.35 -20.09
CA SER A 30 -23.53 17.54 -18.96
C SER A 30 -23.01 17.00 -17.63
N ILE A 31 -21.90 16.25 -17.60
CA ILE A 31 -21.30 15.77 -16.35
C ILE A 31 -20.74 16.94 -15.56
N ASP A 32 -21.08 17.03 -14.28
CA ASP A 32 -20.64 18.12 -13.40
C ASP A 32 -19.22 17.91 -12.89
N ILE A 33 -18.88 16.68 -12.47
CA ILE A 33 -17.60 16.35 -11.84
C ILE A 33 -16.97 15.12 -12.50
N LEU A 34 -15.67 15.18 -12.79
CA LEU A 34 -14.89 14.01 -13.19
C LEU A 34 -14.32 13.29 -11.96
N GLY A 35 -14.75 12.05 -11.73
CA GLY A 35 -14.07 11.13 -10.82
C GLY A 35 -12.88 10.45 -11.50
N VAL A 36 -11.72 10.44 -10.85
CA VAL A 36 -10.53 9.74 -11.34
C VAL A 36 -10.00 8.80 -10.27
N ASN A 37 -9.86 7.52 -10.62
CA ASN A 37 -9.09 6.57 -9.82
C ASN A 37 -7.61 6.73 -10.21
N SER A 38 -6.77 7.15 -9.25
CA SER A 38 -5.37 7.52 -9.50
C SER A 38 -4.48 7.08 -8.33
N TYR A 39 -3.56 6.17 -8.61
CA TYR A 39 -2.61 5.61 -7.64
C TYR A 39 -1.25 6.31 -7.75
N GLY A 40 -0.26 5.70 -8.41
CA GLY A 40 1.05 6.31 -8.62
C GLY A 40 1.00 7.64 -9.38
N GLY A 41 -0.07 7.86 -10.18
CA GLY A 41 -0.29 9.08 -10.95
C GLY A 41 -0.84 10.28 -10.17
N LEU A 42 -1.27 10.13 -8.91
CA LEU A 42 -2.07 11.14 -8.22
C LEU A 42 -1.34 12.49 -8.06
N ALA A 43 -0.06 12.46 -7.69
CA ALA A 43 0.71 13.69 -7.46
C ALA A 43 0.78 14.59 -8.71
N SER A 44 0.77 14.02 -9.91
CA SER A 44 0.81 14.76 -11.19
C SER A 44 -0.56 14.99 -11.81
N LEU A 45 -1.63 14.38 -11.28
CA LEU A 45 -2.97 14.42 -11.84
C LEU A 45 -3.47 15.83 -12.13
N PRO A 46 -3.34 16.84 -11.23
CA PRO A 46 -3.83 18.19 -11.51
C PRO A 46 -3.16 18.82 -12.73
N THR A 47 -1.84 18.67 -12.85
CA THR A 47 -1.09 19.17 -14.00
C THR A 47 -1.53 18.49 -15.29
N ARG A 48 -1.70 17.16 -15.26
CA ARG A 48 -2.13 16.39 -16.43
C ARG A 48 -3.57 16.72 -16.84
N LEU A 49 -4.47 17.00 -15.90
CA LEU A 49 -5.83 17.47 -16.18
C LEU A 49 -5.84 18.86 -16.83
N ARG A 50 -4.96 19.78 -16.42
CA ARG A 50 -4.82 21.08 -17.09
C ARG A 50 -4.36 20.93 -18.53
N VAL A 51 -3.36 20.07 -18.77
CA VAL A 51 -2.88 19.73 -20.13
C VAL A 51 -3.97 19.02 -20.96
N ALA A 52 -4.92 18.38 -20.29
CA ALA A 52 -6.06 17.76 -20.93
C ALA A 52 -7.23 18.72 -21.20
N ASP A 53 -7.07 20.01 -20.90
CA ASP A 53 -8.11 21.04 -20.97
C ASP A 53 -9.39 20.69 -20.19
N TRP A 54 -9.24 19.94 -19.09
CA TRP A 54 -10.35 19.69 -18.18
C TRP A 54 -10.55 20.91 -17.28
N ASN A 55 -11.65 21.64 -17.45
CA ASN A 55 -11.90 22.90 -16.75
C ASN A 55 -13.01 22.83 -15.69
N LYS A 56 -13.66 21.66 -15.55
CA LYS A 56 -14.70 21.42 -14.54
C LYS A 56 -14.10 20.87 -13.25
N PRO A 57 -14.82 20.89 -12.12
CA PRO A 57 -14.36 20.21 -10.91
C PRO A 57 -14.00 18.74 -11.14
N TYR A 58 -13.05 18.23 -10.36
CA TYR A 58 -12.71 16.81 -10.33
C TYR A 58 -12.69 16.28 -8.90
N MET A 59 -12.77 14.97 -8.78
CA MET A 59 -12.69 14.26 -7.51
C MET A 59 -11.76 13.07 -7.68
N VAL A 60 -10.95 12.78 -6.67
CA VAL A 60 -10.10 11.57 -6.67
C VAL A 60 -10.89 10.42 -6.08
N THR A 61 -11.52 9.63 -6.93
CA THR A 61 -12.50 8.63 -6.50
C THR A 61 -11.90 7.34 -5.96
N GLU A 62 -10.63 7.06 -6.26
CA GLU A 62 -9.82 6.08 -5.55
C GLU A 62 -8.36 6.53 -5.59
N PHE A 63 -7.66 6.42 -4.48
CA PHE A 63 -6.19 6.52 -4.44
C PHE A 63 -5.61 5.72 -3.29
N GLY A 64 -4.36 5.30 -3.44
CA GLY A 64 -3.64 4.57 -2.40
C GLY A 64 -2.15 4.54 -2.69
N THR A 65 -1.48 3.45 -2.29
CA THR A 65 -0.08 3.18 -2.70
C THR A 65 -0.02 2.79 -4.19
N ASN A 66 1.18 2.60 -4.71
CA ASN A 66 1.39 2.10 -6.07
C ASN A 66 0.76 0.71 -6.25
N GLY A 67 0.14 0.49 -7.41
CA GLY A 67 -0.28 -0.84 -7.80
C GLY A 67 0.90 -1.80 -7.98
N THR A 68 0.63 -3.10 -7.92
CA THR A 68 1.63 -4.17 -8.16
C THR A 68 2.29 -4.05 -9.54
N TRP A 69 1.61 -3.42 -10.49
CA TRP A 69 2.08 -3.11 -11.84
C TRP A 69 2.96 -1.84 -11.93
N GLU A 70 3.01 -1.01 -10.88
CA GLU A 70 3.74 0.28 -10.86
C GLU A 70 5.06 0.20 -10.08
N VAL A 71 5.45 -0.99 -9.58
CA VAL A 71 6.66 -1.20 -8.76
C VAL A 71 7.67 -2.12 -9.43
N GLY A 72 8.91 -2.05 -8.95
CA GLY A 72 9.96 -3.00 -9.33
C GLY A 72 9.58 -4.45 -8.96
N LYS A 73 10.13 -5.42 -9.69
CA LYS A 73 9.88 -6.85 -9.49
C LYS A 73 11.19 -7.61 -9.34
N THR A 74 11.16 -8.73 -8.62
CA THR A 74 12.28 -9.66 -8.56
C THR A 74 12.50 -10.35 -9.92
N ALA A 75 13.60 -11.10 -10.05
CA ALA A 75 13.89 -11.88 -11.26
C ALA A 75 12.82 -12.95 -11.59
N TRP A 76 12.06 -13.40 -10.58
CA TRP A 76 10.93 -14.32 -10.74
C TRP A 76 9.56 -13.61 -10.76
N GLY A 77 9.53 -12.29 -10.95
CA GLY A 77 8.30 -11.53 -11.18
C GLY A 77 7.53 -11.09 -9.92
N ALA A 78 8.02 -11.40 -8.71
CA ALA A 78 7.35 -10.98 -7.48
C ALA A 78 7.48 -9.45 -7.28
N PRO A 79 6.39 -8.70 -7.09
CA PRO A 79 6.43 -7.25 -6.96
C PRO A 79 6.99 -6.86 -5.59
N LEU A 80 7.79 -5.79 -5.57
CA LEU A 80 8.44 -5.27 -4.37
C LEU A 80 7.48 -4.34 -3.64
N GLU A 81 6.99 -4.79 -2.49
CA GLU A 81 6.01 -4.04 -1.71
C GLU A 81 6.71 -3.05 -0.77
N PRO A 82 6.31 -1.78 -0.75
CA PRO A 82 6.80 -0.83 0.25
C PRO A 82 6.32 -1.21 1.65
N SER A 83 7.08 -0.85 2.67
CA SER A 83 6.66 -0.94 4.07
C SER A 83 5.44 -0.06 4.34
N SER A 84 4.65 -0.36 5.38
CA SER A 84 3.53 0.50 5.81
C SER A 84 3.98 1.93 6.16
N THR A 85 5.23 2.08 6.62
CA THR A 85 5.86 3.36 6.90
C THR A 85 6.14 4.16 5.61
N GLU A 86 6.64 3.51 4.57
CA GLU A 86 6.79 4.12 3.25
C GLU A 86 5.43 4.47 2.64
N LYS A 87 4.46 3.55 2.70
CA LYS A 87 3.09 3.81 2.25
C LYS A 87 2.46 4.99 2.98
N GLY A 88 2.63 5.11 4.29
CA GLY A 88 2.13 6.27 5.05
C GLY A 88 2.68 7.60 4.52
N ARG A 89 3.98 7.66 4.21
CA ARG A 89 4.60 8.85 3.59
C ARG A 89 4.05 9.12 2.19
N GLU A 90 3.87 8.08 1.38
CA GLU A 90 3.29 8.20 0.05
C GLU A 90 1.88 8.77 0.09
N TYR A 91 1.02 8.26 1.00
CA TYR A 91 -0.36 8.76 1.15
C TYR A 91 -0.38 10.24 1.52
N ALA A 92 0.45 10.64 2.50
CA ALA A 92 0.56 12.04 2.91
C ALA A 92 1.01 12.94 1.75
N ALA A 93 2.05 12.54 1.02
CA ALA A 93 2.59 13.31 -0.10
C ALA A 93 1.60 13.41 -1.28
N ARG A 94 0.93 12.31 -1.63
CA ARG A 94 -0.08 12.27 -2.70
C ARG A 94 -1.30 13.10 -2.34
N TYR A 95 -1.79 13.01 -1.11
CA TYR A 95 -2.91 13.83 -0.65
C TYR A 95 -2.56 15.31 -0.68
N ALA A 96 -1.39 15.70 -0.16
CA ALA A 96 -0.95 17.09 -0.15
C ALA A 96 -0.85 17.66 -1.57
N SER A 97 -0.24 16.93 -2.51
CA SER A 97 0.03 17.40 -3.87
C SER A 97 -1.17 17.31 -4.81
N GLY A 98 -1.90 16.19 -4.83
CA GLY A 98 -2.96 15.93 -5.81
C GLY A 98 -4.37 16.35 -5.35
N ILE A 99 -4.57 16.58 -4.06
CA ILE A 99 -5.90 16.85 -3.47
C ILE A 99 -5.89 18.17 -2.69
N ALA A 100 -5.17 18.24 -1.57
CA ALA A 100 -5.21 19.38 -0.65
C ALA A 100 -4.69 20.69 -1.27
N SER A 101 -3.78 20.62 -2.24
CA SER A 101 -3.27 21.79 -2.96
C SER A 101 -4.25 22.37 -3.99
N GLN A 102 -5.33 21.66 -4.31
CA GLN A 102 -6.26 21.98 -5.39
C GLN A 102 -7.66 22.34 -4.87
N LYS A 103 -7.77 23.04 -3.73
CA LYS A 103 -9.04 23.27 -3.01
C LYS A 103 -10.17 23.90 -3.84
N GLU A 104 -9.82 24.73 -4.83
CA GLU A 104 -10.78 25.40 -5.70
C GLU A 104 -11.26 24.53 -6.88
N TRP A 105 -10.68 23.34 -7.06
CA TRP A 105 -10.87 22.52 -8.26
C TRP A 105 -11.13 21.03 -7.95
N CYS A 106 -10.38 20.48 -6.99
CA CYS A 106 -10.59 19.15 -6.43
C CYS A 106 -11.62 19.23 -5.31
N VAL A 107 -12.79 18.63 -5.52
CA VAL A 107 -13.90 18.68 -4.56
C VAL A 107 -13.81 17.63 -3.45
N GLY A 108 -12.81 16.75 -3.49
CA GLY A 108 -12.57 15.75 -2.46
C GLY A 108 -11.91 14.48 -2.98
N SER A 109 -11.86 13.47 -2.10
CA SER A 109 -11.24 12.19 -2.41
C SER A 109 -11.78 11.03 -1.58
N TYR A 110 -11.75 9.82 -2.12
CA TYR A 110 -11.96 8.57 -1.38
C TYR A 110 -10.69 7.74 -1.38
N VAL A 111 -10.18 7.43 -0.18
CA VAL A 111 -8.94 6.66 0.00
C VAL A 111 -9.21 5.16 -0.10
N PHE A 112 -8.28 4.42 -0.68
CA PHE A 112 -8.33 2.99 -0.90
C PHE A 112 -7.07 2.30 -0.34
N LEU A 113 -7.15 1.13 0.29
CA LEU A 113 -8.36 0.43 0.73
C LEU A 113 -8.56 0.68 2.23
N TRP A 114 -9.63 1.40 2.61
CA TRP A 114 -10.00 1.61 4.01
C TRP A 114 -10.54 0.32 4.63
N GLY A 115 -9.63 -0.55 5.04
CA GLY A 115 -9.90 -1.90 5.52
C GLY A 115 -8.73 -2.82 5.22
N GLU A 116 -9.02 -4.10 5.00
CA GLU A 116 -8.05 -5.11 4.60
C GLU A 116 -8.65 -6.00 3.51
N LYS A 117 -7.80 -6.43 2.57
CA LYS A 117 -8.14 -7.34 1.48
C LYS A 117 -6.83 -7.89 0.91
N VAL A 118 -6.81 -9.18 0.61
CA VAL A 118 -5.71 -9.78 -0.15
C VAL A 118 -5.75 -9.25 -1.58
N GLU A 119 -4.74 -8.48 -1.97
CA GLU A 119 -4.63 -7.94 -3.33
C GLU A 119 -3.15 -7.70 -3.63
N GLY A 120 -2.51 -8.55 -4.45
CA GLY A 120 -1.04 -8.60 -4.55
C GLY A 120 -0.39 -9.31 -3.36
N THR A 121 -0.64 -8.85 -2.14
CA THR A 121 -0.33 -9.53 -0.87
C THR A 121 -1.43 -9.22 0.16
N PRO A 122 -1.44 -9.85 1.34
CA PRO A 122 -2.34 -9.45 2.43
C PRO A 122 -2.20 -7.99 2.87
N THR A 123 -1.05 -7.36 2.64
CA THR A 123 -0.74 -6.03 3.18
C THR A 123 -0.65 -4.94 2.13
N TRP A 124 -0.88 -5.23 0.85
CA TRP A 124 -0.57 -4.31 -0.24
C TRP A 124 -1.33 -2.99 -0.15
N PHE A 125 -2.66 -3.03 -0.30
CA PHE A 125 -3.52 -1.85 -0.29
C PHE A 125 -4.26 -1.62 1.03
N GLY A 126 -4.36 -2.65 1.87
CA GLY A 126 -5.06 -2.58 3.15
C GLY A 126 -4.43 -1.53 4.06
N MET A 127 -5.26 -0.66 4.62
CA MET A 127 -4.87 0.34 5.62
C MET A 127 -4.90 -0.21 7.05
N PHE A 128 -5.46 -1.41 7.23
CA PHE A 128 -5.56 -2.11 8.51
C PHE A 128 -4.89 -3.49 8.40
N LEU A 129 -4.35 -3.96 9.53
CA LEU A 129 -3.68 -5.25 9.57
C LEU A 129 -4.70 -6.39 9.35
N PRO A 130 -4.44 -7.32 8.41
CA PRO A 130 -5.38 -8.39 8.09
C PRO A 130 -5.72 -9.26 9.30
N GLY A 131 -7.01 -9.51 9.50
CA GLY A 131 -7.54 -10.39 10.55
C GLY A 131 -7.60 -9.80 11.96
N THR A 132 -6.82 -8.76 12.28
CA THR A 132 -6.75 -8.18 13.63
C THR A 132 -7.19 -6.71 13.68
N GLY A 133 -7.13 -5.99 12.57
CA GLY A 133 -7.74 -4.67 12.44
C GLY A 133 -6.96 -3.52 13.09
N GLU A 134 -5.73 -3.72 13.55
CA GLU A 134 -4.86 -2.62 13.98
C GLU A 134 -4.60 -1.69 12.79
N LYS A 135 -4.63 -0.38 13.05
CA LYS A 135 -4.34 0.63 12.02
C LYS A 135 -2.86 0.59 11.62
N LEU A 136 -2.60 0.91 10.35
CA LEU A 136 -1.25 1.09 9.80
C LEU A 136 -0.93 2.58 9.56
N GLY A 137 0.31 2.86 9.15
CA GLY A 137 0.80 4.24 8.96
C GLY A 137 0.02 5.06 7.93
N THR A 138 -0.69 4.40 7.02
CA THR A 138 -1.60 5.04 6.06
C THR A 138 -2.83 5.64 6.73
N VAL A 139 -3.37 5.03 7.78
CA VAL A 139 -4.49 5.60 8.56
C VAL A 139 -4.04 6.85 9.29
N ASP A 140 -2.87 6.84 9.92
CA ASP A 140 -2.31 8.01 10.60
C ASP A 140 -2.04 9.16 9.63
N ALA A 141 -1.52 8.85 8.44
CA ALA A 141 -1.30 9.84 7.38
C ALA A 141 -2.62 10.53 6.99
N MET A 142 -3.68 9.75 6.74
CA MET A 142 -4.98 10.31 6.37
C MET A 142 -5.65 11.06 7.52
N ALA A 143 -5.61 10.53 8.73
CA ALA A 143 -6.14 11.20 9.92
C ALA A 143 -5.46 12.56 10.14
N THR A 144 -4.13 12.61 9.98
CA THR A 144 -3.36 13.87 10.06
C THR A 144 -3.77 14.84 8.97
N ALA A 145 -3.89 14.37 7.73
CA ALA A 145 -4.21 15.20 6.58
C ALA A 145 -5.64 15.78 6.65
N TRP A 146 -6.60 15.02 7.18
CA TRP A 146 -7.98 15.47 7.34
C TRP A 146 -8.19 16.37 8.55
N ARG A 147 -7.53 16.07 9.68
CA ARG A 147 -7.66 16.85 10.92
C ARG A 147 -6.76 18.10 10.94
N GLY A 148 -5.69 18.11 10.14
CA GLY A 148 -4.63 19.13 10.20
C GLY A 148 -3.65 18.95 11.37
N SER A 149 -3.76 17.86 12.14
CA SER A 149 -2.86 17.54 13.27
C SER A 149 -2.76 16.03 13.47
N PRO A 150 -1.60 15.52 13.93
CA PRO A 150 -1.42 14.08 14.10
C PRO A 150 -2.33 13.50 15.19
N PRO A 151 -2.66 12.20 15.11
CA PRO A 151 -3.32 11.51 16.21
C PRO A 151 -2.41 11.49 17.45
N PRO A 152 -2.97 11.38 18.67
CA PRO A 152 -2.20 11.39 19.90
C PRO A 152 -1.25 10.20 20.02
N HIS A 153 -1.62 9.06 19.43
CA HIS A 153 -0.83 7.83 19.37
C HIS A 153 -0.58 7.45 17.92
N LEU A 154 0.66 7.64 17.47
CA LEU A 154 1.13 7.21 16.17
C LEU A 154 1.48 5.72 16.20
N VAL A 155 1.17 5.01 15.11
CA VAL A 155 1.59 3.63 14.91
C VAL A 155 3.13 3.52 14.85
N PRO A 156 3.72 2.34 15.13
CA PRO A 156 5.16 2.17 15.01
C PRO A 156 5.65 2.43 13.59
N GLN A 157 6.93 2.76 13.45
CA GLN A 157 7.57 3.03 12.18
C GLN A 157 8.74 2.08 11.97
N ILE A 158 8.81 1.46 10.80
CA ILE A 158 9.97 0.67 10.39
C ILE A 158 11.04 1.63 9.87
N VAL A 159 12.16 1.71 10.59
CA VAL A 159 13.31 2.56 10.22
C VAL A 159 14.19 1.85 9.20
N ARG A 160 14.43 0.55 9.41
CA ARG A 160 15.24 -0.27 8.52
C ARG A 160 14.79 -1.72 8.59
N VAL A 161 14.72 -2.35 7.43
CA VAL A 161 14.62 -3.80 7.29
C VAL A 161 15.63 -4.27 6.24
N ALA A 162 16.33 -5.37 6.53
CA ALA A 162 17.20 -6.05 5.57
C ALA A 162 17.19 -7.56 5.83
N SER A 163 17.34 -8.37 4.79
CA SER A 163 17.54 -9.81 4.93
C SER A 163 18.61 -10.31 3.97
N SER A 164 19.39 -11.30 4.40
CA SER A 164 20.34 -11.99 3.52
C SER A 164 19.65 -12.64 2.31
N ALA A 165 18.37 -13.01 2.43
CA ALA A 165 17.56 -13.67 1.42
C ALA A 165 16.83 -12.72 0.46
N ALA A 166 16.65 -11.45 0.84
CA ALA A 166 15.80 -10.50 0.12
C ALA A 166 16.19 -10.38 -1.36
N SER A 167 15.24 -10.64 -2.25
CA SER A 167 15.38 -10.59 -3.71
C SER A 167 16.49 -11.49 -4.27
N LYS A 168 16.81 -12.61 -3.60
CA LYS A 168 17.82 -13.59 -4.04
C LYS A 168 17.26 -14.99 -4.19
N GLU A 169 17.98 -15.80 -4.98
CA GLU A 169 17.91 -17.26 -4.95
C GLU A 169 18.78 -17.78 -3.79
N ILE A 170 18.25 -18.67 -2.95
CA ILE A 170 18.92 -19.24 -1.79
C ILE A 170 18.74 -20.76 -1.74
N ALA A 171 19.70 -21.46 -1.13
CA ALA A 171 19.65 -22.92 -1.05
C ALA A 171 18.54 -23.43 -0.10
N PRO A 172 17.90 -24.56 -0.40
CA PRO A 172 16.93 -25.22 0.48
C PRO A 172 17.47 -25.45 1.89
N GLY A 173 16.69 -25.09 2.92
CA GLY A 173 17.08 -25.30 4.32
C GLY A 173 18.29 -24.48 4.79
N SER A 174 18.80 -23.55 3.98
CA SER A 174 19.92 -22.69 4.37
C SER A 174 19.55 -21.74 5.49
N ARG A 175 20.53 -21.42 6.34
CA ARG A 175 20.39 -20.40 7.38
C ARG A 175 20.47 -19.02 6.75
N GLN A 176 19.47 -18.19 7.01
CA GLN A 176 19.35 -16.81 6.54
C GLN A 176 19.22 -15.86 7.72
N THR A 177 19.41 -14.57 7.48
CA THR A 177 19.27 -13.53 8.51
C THR A 177 18.28 -12.45 8.10
N VAL A 178 17.67 -11.81 9.10
CA VAL A 178 16.86 -10.60 8.98
C VAL A 178 17.26 -9.63 10.09
N ALA A 179 17.46 -8.37 9.73
CA ALA A 179 17.73 -7.28 10.65
C ALA A 179 16.60 -6.25 10.54
N LEU A 180 16.06 -5.84 11.69
CA LEU A 180 14.94 -4.92 11.81
C LEU A 180 15.24 -3.86 12.86
N SER A 181 14.97 -2.60 12.52
CA SER A 181 14.90 -1.49 13.48
C SER A 181 13.58 -0.75 13.30
N ALA A 182 12.90 -0.47 14.41
CA ALA A 182 11.63 0.20 14.45
C ALA A 182 11.54 1.16 15.64
N THR A 183 10.71 2.19 15.51
CA THR A 183 10.41 3.17 16.58
C THR A 183 8.90 3.22 16.82
N GLY A 184 8.47 3.64 18.01
CA GLY A 184 7.06 3.72 18.37
C GLY A 184 6.87 3.68 19.88
N SER A 185 5.62 3.60 20.33
CA SER A 185 5.29 3.47 21.75
C SER A 185 5.76 2.12 22.32
N SER A 186 6.62 2.15 23.34
CA SER A 186 7.12 0.93 23.99
C SER A 186 6.09 0.29 24.94
N PRO A 187 6.10 -1.05 25.11
CA PRO A 187 6.98 -2.00 24.42
C PRO A 187 6.57 -2.25 22.97
N LEU A 188 7.58 -2.41 22.10
CA LEU A 188 7.39 -2.91 20.74
C LEU A 188 7.55 -4.43 20.71
N SER A 189 6.75 -5.08 19.86
CA SER A 189 6.90 -6.50 19.54
C SER A 189 6.97 -6.71 18.04
N VAL A 190 7.72 -7.71 17.59
CA VAL A 190 7.79 -8.14 16.20
C VAL A 190 7.37 -9.60 16.06
N ARG A 191 6.58 -9.86 15.02
CA ARG A 191 6.22 -11.20 14.56
C ARG A 191 6.63 -11.38 13.11
N TYR A 192 7.13 -12.58 12.80
CA TYR A 192 7.57 -12.96 11.46
C TYR A 192 6.71 -14.09 10.90
N GLU A 193 6.47 -14.08 9.60
CA GLU A 193 5.83 -15.18 8.87
C GLU A 193 6.55 -15.42 7.55
N ILE A 194 6.70 -16.69 7.14
CA ILE A 194 7.10 -17.03 5.77
C ILE A 194 5.91 -17.68 5.10
N ARG A 195 5.50 -17.17 3.94
CA ARG A 195 4.42 -17.71 3.11
C ARG A 195 4.93 -17.97 1.69
N PRO A 196 4.36 -18.93 0.96
CA PRO A 196 4.54 -19.02 -0.48
C PRO A 196 4.17 -17.69 -1.14
N GLU A 197 4.92 -17.29 -2.16
CA GLU A 197 4.61 -16.12 -2.97
C GLU A 197 3.27 -16.33 -3.69
N MET A 198 2.45 -15.29 -3.76
CA MET A 198 1.21 -15.35 -4.54
C MET A 198 1.55 -15.46 -6.04
N THR A 199 0.85 -16.34 -6.75
CA THR A 199 1.06 -16.54 -8.19
C THR A 199 0.23 -15.57 -9.04
N ASP A 200 -0.80 -14.97 -8.46
CA ASP A 200 -1.58 -13.88 -9.04
C ASP A 200 -1.40 -12.63 -8.16
N HIS A 201 -1.05 -11.51 -8.80
CA HIS A 201 -0.86 -10.21 -8.15
C HIS A 201 -1.89 -9.17 -8.64
N GLY A 202 -2.96 -9.62 -9.30
CA GLY A 202 -4.04 -8.81 -9.82
C GLY A 202 -5.17 -8.55 -8.82
N ASN A 203 -6.33 -8.17 -9.37
CA ASN A 203 -7.55 -7.96 -8.60
C ASN A 203 -8.10 -9.28 -8.12
N HIS A 204 -8.09 -9.48 -6.80
CA HIS A 204 -8.67 -10.64 -6.18
C HIS A 204 -10.11 -10.34 -5.72
N GLU A 205 -10.95 -11.37 -5.69
CA GLU A 205 -12.32 -11.26 -5.16
C GLU A 205 -12.30 -11.06 -3.63
N PRO A 206 -13.31 -10.37 -3.06
CA PRO A 206 -13.48 -10.30 -1.62
C PRO A 206 -13.48 -11.72 -0.99
N GLY A 207 -12.71 -11.91 0.08
CA GLY A 207 -12.63 -13.18 0.81
C GLY A 207 -11.53 -14.15 0.34
N GLN A 208 -10.74 -13.79 -0.68
CA GLN A 208 -9.55 -14.56 -1.03
C GLN A 208 -8.54 -14.58 0.12
N LYS A 209 -7.91 -15.73 0.34
CA LYS A 209 -6.93 -15.95 1.41
C LYS A 209 -5.53 -16.15 0.81
N ALA A 210 -4.52 -15.55 1.42
CA ALA A 210 -3.15 -15.88 1.12
C ALA A 210 -2.80 -17.29 1.59
N GLY A 211 -1.77 -17.89 0.95
CA GLY A 211 -1.23 -19.18 1.37
C GLY A 211 -0.83 -19.20 2.84
N ALA A 212 -1.01 -20.34 3.50
CA ALA A 212 -0.71 -20.48 4.93
C ALA A 212 0.77 -20.19 5.25
N ALA A 213 1.01 -19.64 6.44
CA ALA A 213 2.36 -19.46 6.95
C ALA A 213 3.02 -20.81 7.25
N ILE A 214 4.31 -20.92 6.95
CA ILE A 214 5.11 -22.11 7.25
C ILE A 214 5.61 -22.00 8.69
N ALA A 215 5.24 -22.97 9.52
CA ALA A 215 5.59 -22.99 10.93
C ALA A 215 7.06 -23.39 11.17
N GLY A 216 7.65 -22.89 12.27
CA GLY A 216 8.91 -23.38 12.81
C GLY A 216 10.19 -23.00 12.04
N ILE A 217 10.10 -22.15 11.03
CA ILE A 217 11.24 -21.73 10.20
C ILE A 217 11.56 -20.23 10.30
N VAL A 218 10.85 -19.50 11.15
CA VAL A 218 10.97 -18.04 11.35
C VAL A 218 11.70 -17.72 12.66
N PRO A 219 12.23 -16.49 12.81
CA PRO A 219 12.76 -16.04 14.10
C PRO A 219 11.70 -16.07 15.21
N PRO A 220 12.11 -16.15 16.48
CA PRO A 220 11.18 -16.01 17.61
C PRO A 220 10.53 -14.62 17.62
N GLU A 221 9.30 -14.56 18.13
CA GLU A 221 8.65 -13.29 18.44
C GLU A 221 9.34 -12.61 19.63
N GLY A 222 9.35 -11.28 19.65
CA GLY A 222 10.01 -10.54 20.72
C GLY A 222 10.18 -9.06 20.41
N ALA A 223 11.13 -8.39 21.06
CA ALA A 223 11.43 -6.99 20.76
C ALA A 223 12.09 -6.85 19.38
N PRO A 224 11.75 -5.81 18.60
CA PRO A 224 12.49 -5.51 17.38
C PRO A 224 13.93 -5.09 17.71
N GLY A 225 14.90 -5.62 16.98
CA GLY A 225 16.31 -5.25 17.14
C GLY A 225 17.27 -6.41 16.87
N GLY A 226 18.50 -6.05 16.51
CA GLY A 226 19.57 -7.00 16.17
C GLY A 226 19.34 -7.73 14.86
N GLU A 227 20.29 -8.61 14.54
CA GLU A 227 20.16 -9.57 13.44
C GLU A 227 19.64 -10.90 14.00
N GLN A 228 18.56 -11.41 13.42
CA GLN A 228 17.93 -12.66 13.78
C GLN A 228 18.06 -13.68 12.65
N ALA A 229 18.19 -14.96 12.99
CA ALA A 229 18.32 -16.02 12.01
C ALA A 229 16.97 -16.73 11.75
N PHE A 230 16.81 -17.21 10.53
CA PHE A 230 15.69 -18.06 10.11
C PHE A 230 16.17 -19.12 9.12
N THR A 231 15.34 -20.13 8.86
CA THR A 231 15.68 -21.24 7.96
C THR A 231 14.85 -21.12 6.69
N ALA A 232 15.50 -21.22 5.52
CA ALA A 232 14.78 -21.26 4.26
C ALA A 232 13.88 -22.50 4.17
N PRO A 233 12.69 -22.42 3.56
CA PRO A 233 11.91 -23.60 3.20
C PRO A 233 12.75 -24.65 2.45
N ARG A 234 12.39 -25.93 2.57
CA ARG A 234 13.07 -27.01 1.84
C ARG A 234 12.54 -27.21 0.42
N ALA A 235 11.27 -26.88 0.18
CA ALA A 235 10.67 -27.00 -1.14
C ALA A 235 11.11 -25.82 -2.01
N THR A 236 11.57 -26.12 -3.23
CA THR A 236 11.88 -25.13 -4.27
C THR A 236 10.65 -24.27 -4.55
N GLY A 237 10.84 -22.97 -4.70
CA GLY A 237 9.74 -22.05 -5.00
C GLY A 237 9.99 -20.62 -4.54
N ALA A 238 9.08 -19.72 -4.92
CA ALA A 238 9.06 -18.35 -4.47
C ALA A 238 8.34 -18.23 -3.12
N TYR A 239 8.91 -17.45 -2.21
CA TYR A 239 8.40 -17.21 -0.87
C TYR A 239 8.54 -15.74 -0.51
N ARG A 240 7.86 -15.35 0.57
CA ARG A 240 7.96 -14.00 1.13
C ARG A 240 8.03 -14.06 2.64
N LEU A 241 9.03 -13.38 3.19
CA LEU A 241 9.16 -13.12 4.62
C LEU A 241 8.35 -11.86 4.93
N TYR A 242 7.30 -12.00 5.74
CA TYR A 242 6.52 -10.91 6.30
C TYR A 242 7.01 -10.60 7.70
N LEU A 243 6.98 -9.33 8.08
CA LEU A 243 7.16 -8.87 9.44
C LEU A 243 6.04 -7.91 9.84
N THR A 244 5.63 -8.00 11.10
CA THR A 244 4.66 -7.10 11.72
C THR A 244 5.22 -6.60 13.04
N VAL A 245 5.41 -5.29 13.15
CA VAL A 245 5.76 -4.62 14.40
C VAL A 245 4.48 -4.08 15.03
N ARG A 246 4.25 -4.34 16.31
CA ARG A 246 3.13 -3.80 17.09
C ARG A 246 3.64 -2.98 18.26
N ASP A 247 2.90 -1.94 18.60
CA ASP A 247 3.08 -1.17 19.82
C ASP A 247 2.00 -1.49 20.86
N LYS A 248 2.11 -0.86 22.04
CA LYS A 248 1.09 -0.98 23.11
C LYS A 248 -0.18 -0.15 22.87
N ASP A 249 -0.19 0.75 21.89
CA ASP A 249 -1.26 1.70 21.64
C ASP A 249 -2.23 1.22 20.54
N GLY A 250 -2.13 -0.06 20.13
CA GLY A 250 -3.01 -0.70 19.15
C GLY A 250 -2.67 -0.37 17.70
N GLY A 251 -1.44 0.11 17.43
CA GLY A 251 -0.91 0.36 16.10
C GLY A 251 0.02 -0.74 15.60
N ALA A 252 0.11 -0.88 14.27
CA ALA A 252 1.04 -1.81 13.63
C ALA A 252 1.82 -1.19 12.46
N ALA A 253 2.96 -1.81 12.16
CA ALA A 253 3.74 -1.56 10.96
C ALA A 253 4.14 -2.87 10.28
N THR A 254 4.15 -2.88 8.96
CA THR A 254 4.41 -4.07 8.15
C THR A 254 5.51 -3.82 7.14
N ALA A 255 6.31 -4.84 6.89
CA ALA A 255 7.15 -4.94 5.70
C ALA A 255 7.20 -6.39 5.24
N ASN A 256 7.66 -6.61 4.02
CA ASN A 256 7.92 -7.96 3.56
C ASN A 256 9.03 -7.99 2.51
N LEU A 257 9.65 -9.15 2.36
CA LEU A 257 10.83 -9.36 1.54
C LEU A 257 10.66 -10.68 0.76
N PRO A 258 10.47 -10.63 -0.58
CA PRO A 258 10.39 -11.84 -1.38
C PRO A 258 11.77 -12.49 -1.52
N PHE A 259 11.83 -13.81 -1.60
CA PHE A 259 13.02 -14.59 -1.89
C PHE A 259 12.65 -15.87 -2.64
N PHE A 260 13.63 -16.54 -3.25
CA PHE A 260 13.40 -17.77 -4.00
C PHE A 260 14.28 -18.89 -3.45
N VAL A 261 13.71 -20.07 -3.22
CA VAL A 261 14.46 -21.27 -2.81
C VAL A 261 14.77 -22.10 -4.05
N LYS A 262 16.05 -22.38 -4.30
CA LYS A 262 16.53 -23.18 -5.43
C LYS A 262 17.78 -23.98 -5.08
#